data_AF-A0A533W1C7-F1
#
_entry.id   AF-A0A533W1C7-F1
#
_cell.length_a   1.000
_cell.length_b   1.000
_cell.length_c   1.000
_cell.angle_alpha   90.00
_cell.angle_beta   90.00
_cell.angle_gamma   90.00
#
_symmetry.space_group_name_H-M   'P 1'
#
loop_
_entity.id
_entity.type
_entity.pdbx_description
1 polymer ?
#
loop_
_entity_poly.entity_id
_entity_poly.type
_entity_poly.pdbx_seq_one_letter_code
_entity_poly.pdbx_strand_id
1 'polypeptide(L)'
;MNKINRRKFLKKLGAGTGVMAAGVFLPGGVLTSGRVLQTSKNKLKFRAVGGLPQGAFPSYASYVVEGTIDLKTHSGVATKNVFAGPPEAMSTIALPGLSRTIRITEVEDSGSVLRVKGVVDDRSQLRQGESPLVDITIDSGRDMASSSFLNSEVSLKLE
;
A
#
# COMPACT_ATOMS: atom_id res chain seq x y z
N MET A 1 -7.91 -50.39 26.60
CA MET A 1 -8.22 -49.04 26.09
C MET A 1 -7.23 -48.05 26.68
N ASN A 2 -6.15 -47.73 25.96
CA ASN A 2 -5.11 -46.83 26.47
C ASN A 2 -5.22 -45.45 25.82
N LYS A 3 -5.46 -44.44 26.67
CA LYS A 3 -5.70 -43.04 26.33
C LYS A 3 -4.44 -42.43 25.71
N ILE A 4 -4.56 -41.94 24.48
CA ILE A 4 -3.49 -41.18 23.81
C ILE A 4 -3.25 -39.88 24.58
N ASN A 5 -2.04 -39.75 25.11
CA ASN A 5 -1.59 -38.65 25.94
C ASN A 5 -1.27 -37.42 25.05
N ARG A 6 -2.28 -36.58 24.80
CA ARG A 6 -2.21 -35.41 23.88
C ARG A 6 -1.10 -34.38 24.24
N ARG A 7 -0.56 -34.44 25.46
CA ARG A 7 0.49 -33.53 25.95
C ARG A 7 1.91 -33.90 25.48
N LYS A 8 2.14 -35.11 24.96
CA LYS A 8 3.43 -35.52 24.37
C LYS A 8 3.57 -35.19 22.88
N PHE A 9 2.48 -34.81 22.19
CA PHE A 9 2.54 -34.44 20.78
C PHE A 9 3.06 -33.02 20.56
N LEU A 10 2.80 -32.10 21.51
CA LEU A 10 3.26 -30.71 21.48
C LEU A 10 4.76 -30.51 21.82
N LYS A 11 5.48 -31.56 22.22
CA LYS A 11 6.94 -31.52 22.46
C LYS A 11 7.79 -32.04 21.29
N LYS A 12 7.18 -32.49 20.18
CA LYS A 12 7.88 -33.03 19.00
C LYS A 12 7.76 -32.15 17.74
N LEU A 13 7.33 -30.90 17.88
CA LEU A 13 7.35 -29.87 16.83
C LEU A 13 8.27 -28.68 17.19
N GLY A 14 9.23 -28.93 18.08
CA GLY A 14 10.29 -28.00 18.45
C GLY A 14 11.64 -28.69 18.34
N ALA A 15 12.11 -28.91 17.12
CA ALA A 15 13.51 -29.26 16.79
C ALA A 15 13.65 -29.30 15.26
N GLY A 16 13.87 -28.13 14.68
CA GLY A 16 14.24 -27.98 13.27
C GLY A 16 15.32 -26.90 13.18
N THR A 17 16.48 -27.16 13.77
CA THR A 17 17.69 -26.39 13.48
C THR A 17 18.17 -26.76 12.08
N GLY A 18 17.87 -25.89 11.13
CA GLY A 18 18.46 -25.86 9.80
C GLY A 18 19.14 -24.51 9.61
N VAL A 19 20.45 -24.54 9.73
CA VAL A 19 21.40 -23.45 9.51
C VAL A 19 21.18 -22.86 8.12
N MET A 20 21.09 -21.53 8.01
CA MET A 20 21.89 -20.68 7.12
C MET A 20 21.36 -19.25 7.23
N ALA A 21 22.19 -18.39 7.82
CA ALA A 21 22.18 -16.97 7.53
C ALA A 21 22.48 -16.79 6.03
N ALA A 22 21.45 -16.86 5.20
CA ALA A 22 21.50 -16.30 3.86
C ALA A 22 21.09 -14.84 3.97
N GLY A 23 21.99 -14.04 4.55
CA GLY A 23 22.10 -12.65 4.15
C GLY A 23 22.43 -12.67 2.65
N VAL A 24 21.39 -12.73 1.83
CA VAL A 24 21.53 -12.39 0.42
C VAL A 24 21.84 -10.91 0.43
N PHE A 25 23.14 -10.59 0.32
CA PHE A 25 23.61 -9.31 -0.15
C PHE A 25 23.00 -9.10 -1.54
N LEU A 26 21.80 -8.52 -1.58
CA LEU A 26 21.33 -7.80 -2.74
C LEU A 26 22.22 -6.57 -2.83
N PRO A 27 22.97 -6.34 -3.93
CA PRO A 27 23.58 -5.06 -4.16
C PRO A 27 22.42 -4.06 -4.38
N GLY A 28 22.07 -3.31 -3.33
CA GLY A 28 21.17 -2.15 -3.43
C GLY A 28 19.90 -2.12 -2.59
N GLY A 29 19.65 -3.02 -1.64
CA GLY A 29 18.41 -2.97 -0.83
C GLY A 29 18.64 -3.20 0.65
N VAL A 30 18.69 -2.13 1.45
CA VAL A 30 18.70 -2.23 2.91
C VAL A 30 17.32 -2.71 3.36
N LEU A 31 17.26 -3.88 4.00
CA LEU A 31 16.05 -4.39 4.64
C LEU A 31 15.88 -3.71 6.00
N THR A 32 15.30 -2.50 6.00
CA THR A 32 14.79 -1.87 7.23
C THR A 32 13.33 -2.25 7.42
N SER A 33 13.08 -3.09 8.43
CA SER A 33 11.81 -3.19 9.17
C SER A 33 10.50 -3.15 8.36
N GLY A 34 9.98 -4.33 8.01
CA GLY A 34 8.53 -4.60 8.00
C GLY A 34 7.64 -3.76 7.10
N ARG A 35 8.15 -3.26 5.96
CA ARG A 35 7.35 -2.48 5.00
C ARG A 35 7.50 -2.98 3.57
N VAL A 36 6.40 -3.20 2.86
CA VAL A 36 6.37 -3.84 1.53
C VAL A 36 6.59 -2.78 0.43
N LEU A 37 7.75 -2.12 0.43
CA LEU A 37 8.34 -1.64 -0.82
C LEU A 37 9.12 -2.79 -1.44
N GLN A 38 8.41 -3.67 -2.14
CA GLN A 38 9.04 -4.77 -2.84
C GLN A 38 9.43 -4.29 -4.25
N THR A 39 10.62 -3.69 -4.34
CA THR A 39 11.25 -3.42 -5.64
C THR A 39 11.89 -4.71 -6.15
N SER A 40 11.19 -5.40 -7.05
CA SER A 40 11.86 -6.36 -7.95
C SER A 40 12.43 -5.55 -9.11
N LYS A 41 13.52 -5.99 -9.75
CA LYS A 41 14.39 -5.19 -10.66
C LYS A 41 13.76 -4.08 -11.53
N ASN A 42 12.47 -4.16 -11.92
CA ASN A 42 11.72 -3.09 -12.59
C ASN A 42 10.26 -2.90 -12.13
N LYS A 43 9.81 -3.54 -11.04
CA LYS A 43 8.44 -3.40 -10.52
C LYS A 43 8.46 -2.93 -9.09
N LEU A 44 7.77 -1.82 -8.84
CA LEU A 44 7.53 -1.26 -7.52
C LEU A 44 6.11 -1.62 -7.09
N LYS A 45 5.98 -2.29 -5.94
CA LYS A 45 4.71 -2.38 -5.21
C LYS A 45 4.76 -1.43 -4.04
N PHE A 46 3.66 -0.73 -3.79
CA PHE A 46 3.54 0.18 -2.66
C PHE A 46 2.14 0.12 -2.06
N ARG A 47 2.07 0.42 -0.78
CA ARG A 47 0.84 0.67 -0.04
C ARG A 47 1.08 1.85 0.89
N ALA A 48 0.14 2.78 0.92
CA ALA A 48 0.21 3.98 1.74
C ALA A 48 -1.14 4.19 2.45
N VAL A 49 -1.10 4.47 3.74
CA VAL A 49 -2.29 4.56 4.60
C VAL A 49 -2.24 5.83 5.44
N GLY A 50 -3.36 6.53 5.58
CA GLY A 50 -3.48 7.69 6.45
C GLY A 50 -4.93 7.98 6.85
N GLY A 51 -5.12 8.71 7.94
CA GLY A 51 -6.44 9.20 8.34
C GLY A 51 -6.91 10.31 7.41
N LEU A 52 -8.21 10.37 7.14
CA LEU A 52 -8.78 11.51 6.44
C LEU A 52 -8.90 12.72 7.37
N PRO A 53 -8.73 13.95 6.85
CA PRO A 53 -8.87 15.16 7.65
C PRO A 53 -10.27 15.29 8.26
N GLN A 54 -10.34 15.88 9.46
CA GLN A 54 -11.61 16.12 10.15
C GLN A 54 -12.55 16.96 9.26
N GLY A 55 -13.81 16.55 9.17
CA GLY A 55 -14.84 17.20 8.34
C GLY A 55 -15.01 16.61 6.93
N ALA A 56 -14.09 15.76 6.46
CA ALA A 56 -14.27 15.05 5.18
C ALA A 56 -15.37 13.99 5.23
N PHE A 57 -15.58 13.38 6.41
CA PHE A 57 -16.61 12.38 6.67
C PHE A 57 -17.25 12.55 8.04
N PRO A 58 -18.52 12.14 8.20
CA PRO A 58 -19.21 12.14 9.49
C PRO A 58 -18.63 11.10 10.48
N SER A 59 -17.86 10.13 9.99
CA SER A 59 -17.15 9.13 10.78
C SER A 59 -15.65 9.16 10.51
N TYR A 60 -14.85 8.75 11.49
CA TYR A 60 -13.42 8.57 11.31
C TYR A 60 -13.19 7.52 10.22
N ALA A 61 -12.39 7.88 9.22
CA ALA A 61 -12.14 7.07 8.04
C ALA A 61 -10.67 7.14 7.64
N SER A 62 -10.21 6.07 7.03
CA SER A 62 -8.83 5.92 6.57
C SER A 62 -8.80 5.87 5.05
N TYR A 63 -7.79 6.50 4.50
CA TYR A 63 -7.52 6.54 3.08
C TYR A 63 -6.32 5.67 2.76
N VAL A 64 -6.50 4.76 1.82
CA VAL A 64 -5.48 3.82 1.38
C VAL A 64 -5.24 4.03 -0.10
N VAL A 65 -3.97 4.17 -0.46
CA VAL A 65 -3.51 4.19 -1.84
C VAL A 65 -2.50 3.07 -2.00
N GLU A 66 -2.78 2.13 -2.89
CA GLU A 66 -1.89 0.98 -3.12
C GLU A 66 -1.81 0.69 -4.61
N GLY A 67 -0.71 0.09 -5.04
CA GLY A 67 -0.52 -0.13 -6.47
C GLY A 67 0.72 -0.91 -6.82
N THR A 68 0.79 -1.24 -8.11
CA THR A 68 1.96 -1.82 -8.75
C THR A 68 2.33 -0.97 -9.95
N ILE A 69 3.59 -0.54 -9.99
CA ILE A 69 4.18 0.26 -11.05
C ILE A 69 5.28 -0.57 -11.70
N ASP A 70 5.29 -0.60 -13.04
CA ASP A 70 6.43 -1.05 -13.83
C ASP A 70 7.27 0.18 -14.21
N LEU A 71 8.45 0.26 -13.60
CA LEU A 71 9.39 1.37 -13.77
C LEU A 71 10.05 1.35 -15.16
N LYS A 72 10.03 0.22 -15.86
CA LYS A 72 10.58 0.12 -17.22
C LYS A 72 9.63 0.70 -18.25
N THR A 73 8.32 0.49 -18.07
CA THR A 73 7.29 0.97 -19.00
C THR A 73 6.61 2.26 -18.53
N HIS A 74 7.00 2.79 -17.36
CA HIS A 74 6.40 3.97 -16.73
C HIS A 74 4.87 3.88 -16.61
N SER A 75 4.37 2.67 -16.33
CA SER A 75 2.94 2.36 -16.33
C SER A 75 2.58 1.35 -15.25
N GLY A 76 1.29 1.16 -15.00
CA GLY A 76 0.84 0.30 -13.92
C GLY A 76 -0.61 0.56 -13.52
N VAL A 77 -0.96 0.06 -12.35
CA VAL A 77 -2.31 0.20 -11.78
C VAL A 77 -2.18 0.55 -10.31
N ALA A 78 -2.96 1.52 -9.86
CA ALA A 78 -3.15 1.85 -8.47
C ALA A 78 -4.64 1.85 -8.12
N THR A 79 -4.95 1.70 -6.85
CA THR A 79 -6.29 1.84 -6.30
C THR A 79 -6.28 2.87 -5.19
N LYS A 80 -7.37 3.64 -5.12
CA LYS A 80 -7.71 4.51 -4.00
C LYS A 80 -8.91 3.90 -3.31
N ASN A 81 -8.82 3.71 -2.00
CA ASN A 81 -9.90 3.14 -1.20
C ASN A 81 -10.07 3.94 0.08
N VAL A 82 -11.31 4.09 0.53
CA VAL A 82 -11.63 4.65 1.84
C VAL A 82 -12.24 3.56 2.70
N PHE A 83 -11.73 3.39 3.91
CA PHE A 83 -12.21 2.42 4.89
C PHE A 83 -12.78 3.14 6.11
N ALA A 84 -13.79 2.54 6.74
CA ALA A 84 -14.28 3.03 8.03
C ALA A 84 -13.26 2.73 9.14
N GLY A 85 -13.14 3.65 10.11
CA GLY A 85 -12.24 3.48 11.25
C GLY A 85 -10.84 4.04 11.02
N PRO A 86 -9.99 4.05 12.07
CA PRO A 86 -8.68 4.66 12.01
C PRO A 86 -7.62 3.77 11.35
N PRO A 87 -6.48 4.31 10.88
CA PRO A 87 -5.46 3.55 10.15
C PRO A 87 -5.02 2.26 10.87
N GLU A 88 -4.91 2.32 12.20
CA GLU A 88 -4.54 1.22 13.08
C GLU A 88 -5.66 0.20 13.33
N ALA A 89 -6.92 0.52 13.02
CA ALA A 89 -8.10 -0.34 13.25
C ALA A 89 -9.15 -0.17 12.15
N MET A 90 -8.71 -0.15 10.89
CA MET A 90 -9.59 -0.02 9.72
C MET A 90 -10.52 -1.22 9.60
N SER A 91 -11.75 -0.98 9.18
CA SER A 91 -12.66 -2.01 8.71
C SER A 91 -12.08 -2.72 7.48
N THR A 92 -12.42 -4.00 7.31
CA THR A 92 -12.07 -4.77 6.11
C THR A 92 -12.94 -4.40 4.91
N ILE A 93 -14.00 -3.61 5.12
CA ILE A 93 -14.96 -3.22 4.08
C ILE A 93 -14.69 -1.78 3.68
N ALA A 94 -14.38 -1.58 2.39
CA ALA A 94 -14.27 -0.26 1.80
C ALA A 94 -15.64 0.43 1.75
N LEU A 95 -15.66 1.74 1.97
CA LEU A 95 -16.86 2.55 1.89
C LEU A 95 -17.36 2.61 0.43
N PRO A 96 -18.64 2.28 0.18
CA PRO A 96 -19.20 2.27 -1.17
C PRO A 96 -19.06 3.62 -1.89
N GLY A 97 -18.74 3.58 -3.18
CA GLY A 97 -18.65 4.77 -4.03
C GLY A 97 -17.41 5.62 -3.83
N LEU A 98 -16.46 5.21 -2.98
CA LEU A 98 -15.21 5.92 -2.69
C LEU A 98 -13.95 5.14 -3.10
N SER A 99 -14.14 4.05 -3.83
CA SER A 99 -13.06 3.28 -4.43
C SER A 99 -12.83 3.74 -5.87
N ARG A 100 -11.57 3.90 -6.27
CA ARG A 100 -11.19 4.21 -7.66
C ARG A 100 -10.07 3.29 -8.10
N THR A 101 -10.18 2.74 -9.29
CA THR A 101 -9.06 2.11 -10.00
C THR A 101 -8.42 3.15 -10.90
N ILE A 102 -7.10 3.25 -10.84
CA ILE A 102 -6.30 4.25 -11.55
C ILE A 102 -5.36 3.51 -12.48
N ARG A 103 -5.44 3.85 -13.76
CA ARG A 103 -4.43 3.46 -14.73
C ARG A 103 -3.30 4.48 -14.70
N ILE A 104 -2.10 4.02 -14.41
CA ILE A 104 -0.90 4.86 -14.35
C ILE A 104 -0.41 5.10 -15.78
N THR A 105 -0.20 6.37 -16.12
CA THR A 105 0.17 6.82 -17.46
C THR A 105 1.55 7.42 -17.53
N GLU A 106 2.08 7.90 -16.40
CA GLU A 106 3.41 8.51 -16.33
C GLU A 106 4.02 8.27 -14.96
N VAL A 107 5.33 8.05 -14.95
CA VAL A 107 6.13 7.88 -13.73
C VAL A 107 7.44 8.64 -13.93
N GLU A 108 7.66 9.65 -13.10
CA GLU A 108 8.92 10.39 -13.01
C GLU A 108 9.67 9.90 -11.77
N ASP A 109 10.86 9.34 -11.97
CA ASP A 109 11.73 8.84 -10.89
C ASP A 109 12.86 9.84 -10.64
N SER A 110 12.92 10.36 -9.42
CA SER A 110 13.98 11.26 -8.94
C SER A 110 14.82 10.63 -7.81
N GLY A 111 14.89 9.30 -7.77
CA GLY A 111 15.63 8.53 -6.76
C GLY A 111 14.76 8.17 -5.56
N SER A 112 14.79 8.98 -4.50
CA SER A 112 13.97 8.70 -3.31
C SER A 112 12.50 9.09 -3.49
N VAL A 113 12.20 9.92 -4.50
CA VAL A 113 10.87 10.43 -4.79
C VAL A 113 10.42 9.94 -6.16
N LEU A 114 9.28 9.27 -6.21
CA LEU A 114 8.55 8.97 -7.44
C LEU A 114 7.30 9.84 -7.55
N ARG A 115 7.14 10.51 -8.68
CA ARG A 115 5.89 11.18 -9.05
C ARG A 115 5.16 10.34 -10.06
N VAL A 116 3.91 10.02 -9.75
CA VAL A 116 3.10 9.08 -10.52
C VAL A 116 1.85 9.83 -10.95
N LYS A 117 1.64 9.93 -12.27
CA LYS A 117 0.41 10.45 -12.85
C LYS A 117 -0.43 9.32 -13.41
N GLY A 118 -1.73 9.43 -13.23
CA GLY A 118 -2.67 8.44 -13.72
C GLY A 118 -4.04 9.02 -14.00
N VAL A 119 -4.89 8.15 -14.53
CA VAL A 119 -6.26 8.47 -14.88
C VAL A 119 -7.18 7.42 -14.27
N VAL A 120 -8.29 7.86 -13.67
CA VAL A 120 -9.33 6.96 -13.19
C VAL A 120 -9.90 6.17 -14.37
N ASP A 121 -9.89 4.85 -14.24
CA ASP A 121 -10.21 3.90 -15.31
C ASP A 121 -11.71 3.95 -15.65
N ASP A 122 -12.57 3.83 -14.64
CA ASP A 122 -14.02 4.01 -14.77
C ASP A 122 -14.45 5.41 -14.33
N ARG A 123 -14.57 6.32 -15.30
CA ARG A 123 -14.98 7.71 -15.06
C ARG A 123 -16.45 7.86 -14.66
N SER A 124 -17.29 6.85 -14.87
CA SER A 124 -18.70 6.90 -14.47
C SER A 124 -18.87 6.89 -12.94
N GLN A 125 -17.85 6.44 -12.22
CA GLN A 125 -17.83 6.40 -10.75
C GLN A 125 -17.38 7.72 -10.11
N LEU A 126 -16.93 8.70 -10.93
CA LEU A 126 -16.49 9.99 -10.42
C LEU A 126 -17.68 10.78 -9.85
N ARG A 127 -17.46 11.40 -8.69
CA ARG A 127 -18.43 12.33 -8.12
C ARG A 127 -18.40 13.64 -8.89
N GLN A 128 -19.48 14.42 -8.77
CA GLN A 128 -19.53 15.76 -9.34
C GLN A 128 -18.36 16.61 -8.80
N GLY A 129 -17.55 17.15 -9.72
CA GLY A 129 -16.35 17.94 -9.38
C GLY A 129 -15.12 17.12 -8.99
N GLU A 130 -15.16 15.78 -9.05
CA GLU A 130 -13.99 14.92 -8.88
C GLU A 130 -13.17 14.88 -10.18
N SER A 131 -11.87 15.15 -10.08
CA SER A 131 -10.98 15.07 -11.24
C SER A 131 -10.74 13.62 -11.68
N PRO A 132 -10.76 13.32 -12.99
CA PRO A 132 -10.32 12.02 -13.50
C PRO A 132 -8.79 11.86 -13.44
N LEU A 133 -8.06 12.96 -13.31
CA LEU A 133 -6.60 12.98 -13.25
C LEU A 133 -6.15 12.78 -11.80
N VAL A 134 -5.15 11.94 -11.62
CA VAL A 134 -4.62 11.56 -10.32
C VAL A 134 -3.12 11.75 -10.29
N ASP A 135 -2.67 12.50 -9.29
CA ASP A 135 -1.27 12.61 -8.93
C ASP A 135 -1.01 11.89 -7.60
N ILE A 136 0.06 11.11 -7.57
CA ILE A 136 0.56 10.42 -6.37
C ILE A 136 2.06 10.72 -6.27
N THR A 137 2.49 11.20 -5.12
CA THR A 137 3.93 11.34 -4.81
C THR A 137 4.30 10.27 -3.80
N ILE A 138 5.36 9.51 -4.07
CA ILE A 138 5.88 8.47 -3.19
C ILE A 138 7.30 8.90 -2.79
N ASP A 139 7.52 9.23 -1.52
CA ASP A 139 8.83 9.55 -0.96
C ASP A 139 9.28 8.39 -0.06
N SER A 140 10.08 7.51 -0.63
CA SER A 140 10.65 6.36 0.08
C SER A 140 11.72 6.76 1.11
N GLY A 141 12.32 7.95 0.98
CA GLY A 141 13.28 8.47 1.96
C GLY A 141 12.61 8.94 3.26
N ARG A 142 11.34 9.34 3.19
CA ARG A 142 10.54 9.79 4.34
C ARG A 142 9.49 8.78 4.80
N ASP A 143 9.39 7.62 4.15
CA ASP A 143 8.30 6.67 4.34
C ASP A 143 6.90 7.30 4.19
N MET A 144 6.75 8.22 3.24
CA MET A 144 5.51 8.97 3.04
C MET A 144 5.05 8.91 1.59
N ALA A 145 3.74 8.94 1.39
CA ALA A 145 3.15 9.27 0.11
C ALA A 145 2.17 10.42 0.27
N SER A 146 1.87 11.11 -0.82
CA SER A 146 0.74 12.03 -0.88
C SER A 146 -0.13 11.76 -2.09
N SER A 147 -1.43 11.97 -1.94
CA SER A 147 -2.36 11.97 -3.06
C SER A 147 -3.57 12.82 -2.75
N SER A 148 -4.27 13.25 -3.80
CA SER A 148 -5.51 13.99 -3.68
C SER A 148 -6.69 13.09 -3.25
N PHE A 149 -7.53 13.62 -2.37
CA PHE A 149 -8.84 13.11 -2.01
C PHE A 149 -9.83 14.27 -1.97
N LEU A 150 -10.90 14.22 -2.78
CA LEU A 150 -11.89 15.32 -2.90
C LEU A 150 -11.24 16.71 -3.02
N ASN A 151 -10.24 16.84 -3.90
CA ASN A 151 -9.48 18.08 -4.14
C ASN A 151 -8.64 18.59 -2.97
N SER A 152 -8.46 17.80 -1.91
CA SER A 152 -7.54 18.07 -0.82
C SER A 152 -6.35 17.12 -0.87
N GLU A 153 -5.14 17.61 -0.63
CA GLU A 153 -3.97 16.75 -0.52
C GLU A 153 -4.02 16.00 0.83
N VAL A 154 -3.82 14.69 0.78
CA VAL A 154 -3.75 13.83 1.97
C VAL A 154 -2.38 13.20 2.03
N SER A 155 -1.74 13.33 3.19
CA SER A 155 -0.48 12.68 3.49
C SER A 155 -0.71 11.29 4.07
N LEU A 156 0.04 10.32 3.57
CA LEU A 156 -0.09 8.89 3.84
C LEU A 156 1.26 8.34 4.29
N LYS A 157 1.23 7.39 5.23
CA LYS A 157 2.41 6.65 5.64
C LYS A 157 2.60 5.43 4.75
N LEU A 158 3.81 5.22 4.24
CA LEU A 158 4.15 4.01 3.49
C LEU A 158 4.24 2.78 4.42
N GLU A 159 3.72 1.65 3.93
CA GLU A 159 3.67 0.34 4.58
C GLU A 159 4.34 -0.76 3.77
#